data_AF-A0A437JEP4-F1
#
_entry.id   AF-A0A437JEP4-F1
#
_cell.length_a   1.000
_cell.length_b   1.000
_cell.length_c   1.000
_cell.angle_alpha   90.00
_cell.angle_beta   90.00
_cell.angle_gamma   90.00
#
_symmetry.space_group_name_H-M   'P 1'
#
loop_
_entity.id
_entity.type
_entity.pdbx_description
1 polymer ?
#
loop_
_entity_poly.entity_id
_entity_poly.type
_entity_poly.pdbx_seq_one_letter_code
_entity_poly.pdbx_strand_id
1 'polypeptide(L)'
;MISVDQMMQTHLPKLEQKPWLAKPVKGALRQLLHEQEFVAFAKRYPHLQGIEFVEQVLDYFNFAYAVRDNEVERIPSTGRVVIIANHPIGSLDGLALIKLVRDIRPDVKVIANQLLMAVEPLHSLLLPVNNMSGGTERSRIDRISDHLAAEGALILFPAGEVSRLKPNGIRDGKWHGGFLRFAMNAKAPILPIYIDGRNSAIFYGASMIYKPLATMLLVQEMFNQKHKNIAMRIGEQIPYDSFAHLQLETQAKVKLFKKHLYRLAKDKSPLFKTQTAIAHPEDRILLKKAVEACPRLGETSDGKQIYLYQYQQSSPVLREIGRLREIAFRAVGEGSGQRRDIDQYDSYYEQLILWDKDDLEIVGAYRFANTAKVMKDKGMTGLYTASLFQFNQAMTPYLDQGLELGRSFVQPRYWGKRSLDYLWYGIGAYLKQNPDIRYLFGGVSLSNSYPKAARDLMVYFYSLYFHCPEQSAVPNVPYELPMDTLSQLQQHFSGDNYSQDFVQLKHLLANMGVSIPTLYKQYSELTEPGGVRFLAFGVDPDFSDCVDGLVLVDMTMLKDNKKSRYMP
;
A
#
# COMPACT_ATOMS: atom_id res chain seq x y z
N MET A 1 -13.69 -16.08 31.77
CA MET A 1 -13.72 -17.50 31.35
C MET A 1 -15.16 -18.01 31.31
N ILE A 2 -15.48 -18.91 30.37
CA ILE A 2 -16.83 -19.49 30.26
C ILE A 2 -17.09 -20.38 31.49
N SER A 3 -17.93 -19.92 32.40
CA SER A 3 -18.38 -20.69 33.57
C SER A 3 -19.72 -21.33 33.26
N VAL A 4 -19.79 -22.66 33.34
CA VAL A 4 -21.06 -23.40 33.13
C VAL A 4 -22.11 -22.98 34.15
N ASP A 5 -21.67 -22.60 35.35
CA ASP A 5 -22.52 -22.09 36.43
C ASP A 5 -23.20 -20.76 36.05
N GLN A 6 -22.44 -19.78 35.56
CA GLN A 6 -23.01 -18.51 35.08
C GLN A 6 -23.92 -18.70 33.86
N MET A 7 -23.58 -19.62 32.96
CA MET A 7 -24.36 -19.85 31.75
C MET A 7 -25.73 -20.50 32.07
N MET A 8 -25.77 -21.44 33.01
CA MET A 8 -27.02 -22.04 33.49
C MET A 8 -27.93 -21.02 34.19
N GLN A 9 -27.38 -20.16 35.05
CA GLN A 9 -28.15 -19.08 35.69
C GLN A 9 -28.75 -18.11 34.68
N THR A 10 -27.98 -17.74 33.64
CA THR A 10 -28.40 -16.70 32.68
C THR A 10 -29.41 -17.21 31.66
N HIS A 11 -29.27 -18.45 31.16
CA HIS A 11 -30.05 -18.95 30.03
C HIS A 11 -31.02 -20.09 30.36
N LEU A 12 -30.85 -20.78 31.49
CA LEU A 12 -31.68 -21.91 31.91
C LEU A 12 -32.12 -21.83 33.40
N PRO A 13 -32.63 -20.69 33.89
CA PRO A 13 -32.95 -20.50 35.32
C PRO A 13 -34.03 -21.45 35.84
N LYS A 14 -34.94 -21.92 34.98
CA LYS A 14 -35.98 -22.89 35.33
C LYS A 14 -35.43 -24.31 35.56
N LEU A 15 -34.24 -24.63 35.05
CA LEU A 15 -33.60 -25.93 35.25
C LEU A 15 -32.90 -26.03 36.61
N GLU A 16 -32.40 -24.90 37.15
CA GLU A 16 -31.79 -24.87 38.49
C GLU A 16 -32.80 -25.19 39.60
N GLN A 17 -34.08 -24.90 39.36
CA GLN A 17 -35.18 -25.22 40.27
C GLN A 17 -35.49 -26.73 40.34
N LYS A 18 -34.85 -27.58 39.52
CA LYS A 18 -35.02 -29.04 39.51
C LYS A 18 -33.67 -29.75 39.71
N PRO A 19 -33.25 -30.00 40.98
CA PRO A 19 -31.91 -30.51 41.30
C PRO A 19 -31.53 -31.84 40.64
N TRP A 20 -32.53 -32.71 40.42
CA TRP A 20 -32.36 -34.03 39.82
C TRP A 20 -32.05 -34.00 38.31
N LEU A 21 -32.48 -32.95 37.60
CA LEU A 21 -32.13 -32.69 36.20
C LEU A 21 -30.89 -31.79 36.09
N ALA A 22 -30.73 -30.85 37.02
CA ALA A 22 -29.64 -29.88 36.98
C ALA A 22 -28.26 -30.53 37.05
N LYS A 23 -28.04 -31.51 37.95
CA LYS A 23 -26.73 -32.19 38.10
C LYS A 23 -26.26 -32.92 36.82
N PRO A 24 -27.04 -33.81 36.19
CA PRO A 24 -26.60 -34.52 34.98
C PRO A 24 -26.44 -33.58 33.78
N VAL A 25 -27.35 -32.60 33.61
CA VAL A 25 -27.24 -31.61 32.53
C VAL A 25 -26.00 -30.73 32.69
N LYS A 26 -25.70 -30.31 33.93
CA LYS A 26 -24.49 -29.56 34.25
C LYS A 26 -23.22 -30.36 33.98
N GLY A 27 -23.18 -31.64 34.37
CA GLY A 27 -22.06 -32.54 34.05
C GLY A 27 -21.84 -32.68 32.54
N ALA A 28 -22.92 -32.90 31.79
CA ALA A 28 -22.87 -32.99 30.33
C ALA A 28 -22.37 -31.69 29.67
N LEU A 29 -22.84 -30.52 30.15
CA LEU A 29 -22.38 -29.22 29.65
C LEU A 29 -20.90 -28.96 29.97
N ARG A 30 -20.43 -29.32 31.16
CA ARG A 30 -19.00 -29.19 31.53
C ARG A 30 -18.10 -30.01 30.61
N GLN A 31 -18.53 -31.23 30.26
CA GLN A 31 -17.80 -32.10 29.34
C GLN A 31 -17.87 -31.58 27.91
N LEU A 32 -19.04 -31.16 27.43
CA LEU A 32 -19.24 -30.62 26.07
C LEU A 32 -18.47 -29.31 25.84
N LEU A 33 -18.37 -28.47 26.87
CA LEU A 33 -17.66 -27.19 26.81
C LEU A 33 -16.19 -27.30 27.23
N HIS A 34 -15.69 -28.50 27.50
CA HIS A 34 -14.28 -28.74 27.81
C HIS A 34 -13.76 -27.81 28.95
N GLU A 35 -14.60 -27.54 29.95
CA GLU A 35 -14.36 -26.50 30.97
C GLU A 35 -13.04 -26.75 31.73
N GLN A 36 -12.73 -28.01 32.04
CA GLN A 36 -11.50 -28.39 32.74
C GLN A 36 -10.24 -28.07 31.93
N GLU A 37 -10.25 -28.29 30.62
CA GLU A 37 -9.10 -28.01 29.76
C GLU A 37 -8.87 -26.52 29.62
N PHE A 38 -9.94 -25.72 29.50
CA PHE A 38 -9.82 -24.27 29.56
C PHE A 38 -9.25 -23.80 30.90
N VAL A 39 -9.81 -24.25 32.03
CA VAL A 39 -9.31 -23.87 33.36
C VAL A 39 -7.85 -24.29 33.54
N ALA A 40 -7.46 -25.48 33.09
CA ALA A 40 -6.07 -25.94 33.13
C ALA A 40 -5.17 -25.06 32.26
N PHE A 41 -5.62 -24.70 31.05
CA PHE A 41 -4.89 -23.81 30.15
C PHE A 41 -4.67 -22.44 30.77
N ALA A 42 -5.70 -21.78 31.32
CA ALA A 42 -5.51 -20.47 31.97
C ALA A 42 -4.69 -20.54 33.26
N LYS A 43 -4.76 -21.64 34.02
CA LYS A 43 -3.88 -21.84 35.17
C LYS A 43 -2.42 -21.99 34.75
N ARG A 44 -2.16 -22.66 33.62
CA ARG A 44 -0.81 -22.85 33.08
C ARG A 44 -0.25 -21.58 32.44
N TYR A 45 -1.10 -20.79 31.81
CA TYR A 45 -0.74 -19.59 31.06
C TYR A 45 -1.52 -18.34 31.51
N PRO A 46 -1.43 -17.92 32.78
CA PRO A 46 -2.28 -16.85 33.33
C PRO A 46 -1.92 -15.45 32.83
N HIS A 47 -0.69 -15.26 32.33
CA HIS A 47 -0.15 -13.95 31.92
C HIS A 47 -0.25 -13.69 30.41
N LEU A 48 -0.56 -14.70 29.60
CA LEU A 48 -0.57 -14.55 28.15
C LEU A 48 -1.72 -13.65 27.70
N GLN A 49 -1.39 -12.66 26.88
CA GLN A 49 -2.34 -11.71 26.31
C GLN A 49 -2.03 -11.47 24.83
N GLY A 50 -3.03 -10.98 24.09
CA GLY A 50 -2.89 -10.61 22.69
C GLY A 50 -2.35 -11.76 21.84
N ILE A 51 -1.28 -11.49 21.09
CA ILE A 51 -0.71 -12.44 20.14
C ILE A 51 -0.08 -13.67 20.81
N GLU A 52 0.54 -13.52 21.98
CA GLU A 52 1.18 -14.65 22.68
C GLU A 52 0.13 -15.67 23.11
N PHE A 53 -1.05 -15.18 23.55
CA PHE A 53 -2.19 -16.05 23.83
C PHE A 53 -2.68 -16.77 22.57
N VAL A 54 -2.78 -16.06 21.44
CA VAL A 54 -3.19 -16.65 20.15
C VAL A 54 -2.22 -17.77 19.74
N GLU A 55 -0.91 -17.51 19.79
CA GLU A 55 0.12 -18.48 19.43
C GLU A 55 0.08 -19.71 20.33
N GLN A 56 -0.04 -19.51 21.65
CA GLN A 56 -0.09 -20.63 22.59
C GLN A 56 -1.35 -21.48 22.45
N VAL A 57 -2.49 -20.88 22.08
CA VAL A 57 -3.71 -21.63 21.76
C VAL A 57 -3.50 -22.48 20.50
N LEU A 58 -2.94 -21.90 19.44
CA LEU A 58 -2.66 -22.63 18.20
C LEU A 58 -1.68 -23.79 18.44
N ASP A 59 -0.64 -23.57 19.24
CA ASP A 59 0.33 -24.60 19.65
C ASP A 59 -0.33 -25.71 20.50
N TYR A 60 -1.17 -25.36 21.48
CA TYR A 60 -1.90 -26.35 22.29
C TYR A 60 -2.77 -27.29 21.45
N PHE A 61 -3.42 -26.75 20.41
CA PHE A 61 -4.20 -27.55 19.47
C PHE A 61 -3.37 -28.19 18.36
N ASN A 62 -2.06 -27.90 18.28
CA ASN A 62 -1.18 -28.23 17.18
C ASN A 62 -1.87 -27.94 15.83
N PHE A 63 -2.37 -26.70 15.71
CA PHE A 63 -3.16 -26.26 14.59
C PHE A 63 -2.33 -25.36 13.68
N ALA A 64 -2.20 -25.75 12.41
CA ALA A 64 -1.42 -25.03 11.42
C ALA A 64 -2.32 -24.42 10.34
N TYR A 65 -1.76 -23.48 9.58
CA TYR A 65 -2.36 -22.98 8.35
C TYR A 65 -1.34 -22.99 7.21
N ALA A 66 -1.84 -23.12 5.98
CA ALA A 66 -1.07 -23.04 4.76
C ALA A 66 -1.59 -21.92 3.87
N VAL A 67 -0.66 -21.11 3.35
CA VAL A 67 -0.90 -20.03 2.40
C VAL A 67 0.09 -20.17 1.25
N ARG A 68 -0.32 -19.73 0.06
CA ARG A 68 0.60 -19.61 -1.07
C ARG A 68 1.54 -18.43 -0.81
N ASP A 69 2.84 -18.65 -0.94
CA ASP A 69 3.88 -17.67 -0.64
C ASP A 69 3.66 -16.32 -1.37
N ASN A 70 3.38 -16.38 -2.67
CA ASN A 70 3.09 -15.20 -3.49
C ASN A 70 1.80 -14.45 -3.09
N GLU A 71 0.93 -15.05 -2.30
CA GLU A 71 -0.29 -14.43 -1.80
C GLU A 71 -0.07 -13.73 -0.44
N VAL A 72 0.97 -14.10 0.30
CA VAL A 72 1.33 -13.47 1.58
C VAL A 72 1.65 -11.98 1.36
N GLU A 73 2.36 -11.67 0.27
CA GLU A 73 2.66 -10.29 -0.14
C GLU A 73 1.41 -9.43 -0.40
N ARG A 74 0.24 -10.06 -0.64
CA ARG A 74 -1.01 -9.33 -0.86
C ARG A 74 -1.54 -8.64 0.40
N ILE A 75 -1.10 -9.09 1.57
CA ILE A 75 -1.31 -8.37 2.83
C ILE A 75 -0.34 -7.18 2.85
N PRO A 76 -0.83 -5.93 2.80
CA PRO A 76 0.04 -4.77 2.76
C PRO A 76 0.76 -4.61 4.10
N SER A 77 2.06 -4.32 4.07
CA SER A 77 2.88 -4.08 5.28
C SER A 77 2.56 -2.75 5.98
N THR A 78 1.95 -1.80 5.27
CA THR A 78 1.60 -0.46 5.78
C THR A 78 0.32 0.05 5.11
N GLY A 79 -0.29 1.09 5.68
CA GLY A 79 -1.49 1.72 5.13
C GLY A 79 -2.77 1.05 5.62
N ARG A 80 -3.86 1.82 5.72
CA ARG A 80 -5.16 1.32 6.15
C ARG A 80 -5.66 0.21 5.23
N VAL A 81 -6.22 -0.84 5.80
CA VAL A 81 -6.81 -1.95 5.03
C VAL A 81 -7.96 -2.60 5.78
N VAL A 82 -9.05 -2.87 5.07
CA VAL A 82 -10.19 -3.63 5.58
C VAL A 82 -10.11 -5.06 5.03
N ILE A 83 -9.85 -6.02 5.89
CA ILE A 83 -9.71 -7.42 5.54
C ILE A 83 -11.06 -8.12 5.77
N ILE A 84 -11.59 -8.76 4.74
CA ILE A 84 -12.83 -9.53 4.82
C ILE A 84 -12.55 -11.02 4.66
N ALA A 85 -13.11 -11.85 5.53
CA ALA A 85 -12.97 -13.29 5.44
C ALA A 85 -14.28 -14.04 5.68
N ASN A 86 -14.40 -15.25 5.12
CA ASN A 86 -15.39 -16.22 5.56
C ASN A 86 -14.91 -16.87 6.87
N HIS A 87 -15.85 -17.46 7.62
CA HIS A 87 -15.55 -18.00 8.94
C HIS A 87 -16.04 -19.45 9.09
N PRO A 88 -15.37 -20.44 8.49
CA PRO A 88 -15.91 -21.80 8.42
C PRO A 88 -15.94 -22.54 9.76
N ILE A 89 -14.95 -22.32 10.63
CA ILE A 89 -14.80 -23.06 11.89
C ILE A 89 -15.38 -22.26 13.05
N GLY A 90 -15.03 -20.97 13.17
CA GLY A 90 -15.53 -20.05 14.19
C GLY A 90 -14.59 -19.73 15.35
N SER A 91 -13.48 -20.47 15.45
CA SER A 91 -12.55 -20.41 16.58
C SER A 91 -11.11 -20.36 16.07
N LEU A 92 -10.50 -21.53 15.82
CA LEU A 92 -9.09 -21.65 15.42
C LEU A 92 -8.79 -21.03 14.06
N ASP A 93 -9.74 -20.98 13.14
CA ASP A 93 -9.60 -20.28 11.87
C ASP A 93 -9.45 -18.75 12.05
N GLY A 94 -10.20 -18.17 12.99
CA GLY A 94 -10.09 -16.77 13.36
C GLY A 94 -8.73 -16.45 13.99
N LEU A 95 -8.27 -17.31 14.91
CA LEU A 95 -6.96 -17.18 15.56
C LEU A 95 -5.81 -17.34 14.56
N ALA A 96 -5.90 -18.31 13.65
CA ALA A 96 -4.92 -18.51 12.58
C ALA A 96 -4.87 -17.30 11.63
N LEU A 97 -6.03 -16.72 11.28
CA LEU A 97 -6.09 -15.52 10.44
C LEU A 97 -5.45 -14.32 11.15
N ILE A 98 -5.72 -14.14 12.45
CA ILE A 98 -5.08 -13.11 13.27
C ILE A 98 -3.57 -13.27 13.23
N LYS A 99 -3.06 -14.49 13.47
CA LYS A 99 -1.62 -14.76 13.44
C LYS A 99 -1.02 -14.43 12.08
N LEU A 100 -1.59 -14.97 11.00
CA LEU A 100 -1.14 -14.72 9.62
C LEU A 100 -1.03 -13.23 9.30
N VAL A 101 -2.05 -12.44 9.66
CA VAL A 101 -2.02 -11.00 9.40
C VAL A 101 -1.07 -10.29 10.36
N ARG A 102 -0.99 -10.70 11.63
CA ARG A 102 -0.14 -10.08 12.65
C ARG A 102 1.35 -10.19 12.34
N ASP A 103 1.78 -11.30 11.75
CA ASP A 103 3.17 -11.53 11.34
C ASP A 103 3.65 -10.44 10.34
N ILE A 104 2.72 -9.80 9.61
CA ILE A 104 2.99 -8.72 8.65
C ILE A 104 2.53 -7.36 9.19
N ARG A 105 1.44 -7.34 9.97
CA ARG A 105 0.74 -6.16 10.49
C ARG A 105 0.57 -6.22 12.00
N PRO A 106 1.58 -5.75 12.78
CA PRO A 106 1.54 -5.69 14.23
C PRO A 106 0.43 -4.81 14.81
N ASP A 107 -0.26 -4.03 13.99
CA ASP A 107 -1.36 -3.14 14.36
C ASP A 107 -2.74 -3.79 14.14
N VAL A 108 -2.82 -5.01 13.60
CA VAL A 108 -4.10 -5.65 13.25
C VAL A 108 -5.08 -5.70 14.43
N LYS A 109 -6.35 -5.37 14.14
CA LYS A 109 -7.49 -5.51 15.04
C LYS A 109 -8.60 -6.31 14.37
N VAL A 110 -9.41 -7.00 15.18
CA VAL A 110 -10.56 -7.79 14.71
C VAL A 110 -11.84 -7.23 15.28
N ILE A 111 -12.87 -7.14 14.45
CA ILE A 111 -14.20 -6.81 14.94
C ILE A 111 -14.78 -7.98 15.74
N ALA A 112 -15.15 -7.72 16.99
CA ALA A 112 -15.65 -8.71 17.94
C ALA A 112 -17.09 -8.44 18.36
N ASN A 113 -17.84 -9.52 18.56
CA ASN A 113 -19.14 -9.48 19.24
C ASN A 113 -18.96 -9.64 20.76
N GLN A 114 -20.06 -9.55 21.52
CA GLN A 114 -20.05 -9.65 22.97
C GLN A 114 -19.52 -11.01 23.49
N LEU A 115 -19.71 -12.10 22.74
CA LEU A 115 -19.22 -13.42 23.12
C LEU A 115 -17.69 -13.50 23.06
N LEU A 116 -17.09 -12.98 21.99
CA LEU A 116 -15.63 -12.96 21.84
C LEU A 116 -14.99 -11.97 22.84
N MET A 117 -15.70 -10.90 23.18
CA MET A 117 -15.30 -9.99 24.26
C MET A 117 -15.33 -10.64 25.65
N ALA A 118 -15.86 -11.86 25.84
CA ALA A 118 -15.72 -12.58 27.11
C ALA A 118 -14.34 -13.23 27.29
N VAL A 119 -13.51 -13.24 26.23
CA VAL A 119 -12.14 -13.77 26.25
C VAL A 119 -11.18 -12.62 26.52
N GLU A 120 -11.00 -12.29 27.80
CA GLU A 120 -10.13 -11.19 28.27
C GLU A 120 -8.73 -11.16 27.64
N PRO A 121 -8.01 -12.30 27.51
CA PRO A 121 -6.68 -12.31 26.88
C PRO A 121 -6.65 -11.74 25.46
N LEU A 122 -7.77 -11.76 24.72
CA LEU A 122 -7.84 -11.26 23.35
C LEU A 122 -8.16 -9.78 23.24
N HIS A 123 -8.58 -9.09 24.32
CA HIS A 123 -9.10 -7.72 24.27
C HIS A 123 -8.20 -6.72 23.55
N SER A 124 -6.89 -6.87 23.69
CA SER A 124 -5.91 -6.01 23.02
C SER A 124 -5.93 -6.12 21.48
N LEU A 125 -6.53 -7.18 20.93
CA LEU A 125 -6.69 -7.40 19.49
C LEU A 125 -8.10 -7.11 18.98
N LEU A 126 -9.06 -6.78 19.86
CA LEU A 126 -10.47 -6.69 19.51
C LEU A 126 -10.98 -5.24 19.46
N LEU A 127 -11.89 -4.97 18.51
CA LEU A 127 -12.72 -3.77 18.47
C LEU A 127 -14.19 -4.19 18.58
N PRO A 128 -14.91 -3.78 19.64
CA PRO A 128 -16.25 -4.29 19.93
C PRO A 128 -17.31 -3.69 19.01
N VAL A 129 -18.23 -4.53 18.51
CA VAL A 129 -19.47 -4.12 17.83
C VAL A 129 -20.68 -4.87 18.35
N ASN A 130 -21.86 -4.27 18.23
CA ASN A 130 -23.12 -4.95 18.56
C ASN A 130 -23.64 -5.66 17.31
N ASN A 131 -23.70 -7.00 17.35
CA ASN A 131 -24.26 -7.84 16.28
C ASN A 131 -25.65 -8.42 16.63
N MET A 132 -26.18 -8.14 17.83
CA MET A 132 -27.47 -8.66 18.31
C MET A 132 -28.37 -7.49 18.71
N SER A 133 -29.41 -7.25 17.89
CA SER A 133 -30.62 -6.46 18.22
C SER A 133 -30.44 -5.12 18.93
N GLY A 134 -29.63 -4.23 18.35
CA GLY A 134 -29.47 -2.85 18.81
C GLY A 134 -28.22 -2.25 18.18
N GLY A 135 -28.31 -1.07 17.58
CA GLY A 135 -27.20 -0.44 16.86
C GLY A 135 -25.88 -0.44 17.64
N THR A 136 -24.75 -0.43 16.93
CA THR A 136 -23.45 -0.26 17.58
C THR A 136 -23.36 1.18 18.11
N GLU A 137 -23.01 1.32 19.40
CA GLU A 137 -22.80 2.62 20.04
C GLU A 137 -21.82 3.47 19.23
N ARG A 138 -22.11 4.78 19.11
CA ARG A 138 -21.33 5.72 18.29
C ARG A 138 -19.84 5.70 18.67
N SER A 139 -19.54 5.70 19.97
CA SER A 139 -18.18 5.64 20.51
C SER A 139 -17.36 4.42 20.05
N ARG A 140 -18.00 3.30 19.74
CA ARG A 140 -17.31 2.10 19.22
C ARG A 140 -17.02 2.19 17.74
N ILE A 141 -17.90 2.85 16.98
CA ILE A 141 -17.68 3.17 15.56
C ILE A 141 -16.52 4.16 15.43
N ASP A 142 -16.45 5.15 16.32
CA ASP A 142 -15.39 6.15 16.32
C ASP A 142 -14.02 5.48 16.48
N ARG A 143 -13.87 4.55 17.43
CA ARG A 143 -12.61 3.77 17.59
C ARG A 143 -12.19 3.00 16.34
N ILE A 144 -13.14 2.47 15.57
CA ILE A 144 -12.87 1.78 14.30
C ILE A 144 -12.38 2.79 13.25
N SER A 145 -13.04 3.96 13.21
CA SER A 145 -12.64 5.05 12.33
C SER A 145 -11.24 5.56 12.68
N ASP A 146 -10.94 5.75 13.97
CA ASP A 146 -9.64 6.20 14.46
C ASP A 146 -8.54 5.20 14.11
N HIS A 147 -8.81 3.90 14.28
CA HIS A 147 -7.88 2.84 13.89
C HIS A 147 -7.54 2.87 12.40
N LEU A 148 -8.55 2.97 11.53
CA LEU A 148 -8.34 3.06 10.08
C LEU A 148 -7.73 4.40 9.65
N ALA A 149 -8.02 5.50 10.38
CA ALA A 149 -7.38 6.79 10.15
C ALA A 149 -5.89 6.76 10.51
N ALA A 150 -5.52 6.02 11.55
CA ALA A 150 -4.14 5.72 11.94
C ALA A 150 -3.46 4.65 11.08
N GLU A 151 -3.91 4.46 9.83
CA GLU A 151 -3.39 3.48 8.87
C GLU A 151 -3.54 2.01 9.29
N GLY A 152 -4.45 1.71 10.21
CA GLY A 152 -4.64 0.40 10.83
C GLY A 152 -5.15 -0.72 9.91
N ALA A 153 -4.79 -1.97 10.20
CA ALA A 153 -5.40 -3.16 9.58
C ALA A 153 -6.60 -3.66 10.40
N LEU A 154 -7.73 -3.90 9.73
CA LEU A 154 -8.98 -4.30 10.39
C LEU A 154 -9.56 -5.57 9.75
N ILE A 155 -9.68 -6.65 10.53
CA ILE A 155 -10.30 -7.91 10.12
C ILE A 155 -11.79 -7.92 10.49
N LEU A 156 -12.62 -8.34 9.55
CA LEU A 156 -14.04 -8.60 9.76
C LEU A 156 -14.49 -9.91 9.12
N PHE A 157 -15.45 -10.57 9.78
CA PHE A 157 -16.20 -11.69 9.24
C PHE A 157 -17.63 -11.22 8.91
N PRO A 158 -17.94 -10.84 7.66
CA PRO A 158 -19.18 -10.12 7.35
C PRO A 158 -20.47 -10.91 7.64
N ALA A 159 -20.40 -12.24 7.73
CA ALA A 159 -21.53 -13.07 8.11
C ALA A 159 -21.93 -12.95 9.59
N GLY A 160 -20.98 -12.61 10.47
CA GLY A 160 -21.20 -12.54 11.92
C GLY A 160 -21.51 -13.88 12.61
N GLU A 161 -21.55 -14.97 11.84
CA GLU A 161 -21.72 -16.35 12.27
C GLU A 161 -20.84 -17.27 11.41
N VAL A 162 -20.67 -18.51 11.84
CA VAL A 162 -19.85 -19.47 11.10
C VAL A 162 -20.53 -20.01 9.83
N SER A 163 -19.73 -20.44 8.86
CA SER A 163 -20.24 -20.98 7.59
C SER A 163 -21.12 -22.23 7.80
N ARG A 164 -22.09 -22.43 6.92
CA ARG A 164 -23.05 -23.54 6.97
C ARG A 164 -22.96 -24.41 5.72
N LEU A 165 -23.32 -25.68 5.84
CA LEU A 165 -23.47 -26.59 4.70
C LEU A 165 -24.63 -26.12 3.81
N LYS A 166 -24.37 -25.96 2.51
CA LYS A 166 -25.36 -25.64 1.47
C LYS A 166 -25.18 -26.60 0.29
N PRO A 167 -26.16 -26.71 -0.64
CA PRO A 167 -26.03 -27.59 -1.82
C PRO A 167 -24.76 -27.35 -2.65
N ASN A 168 -24.24 -26.13 -2.63
CA ASN A 168 -23.03 -25.72 -3.36
C ASN A 168 -21.77 -25.68 -2.47
N GLY A 169 -21.73 -26.48 -1.40
CA GLY A 169 -20.64 -26.57 -0.44
C GLY A 169 -20.81 -25.70 0.81
N ILE A 170 -19.77 -25.66 1.64
CA ILE A 170 -19.73 -24.89 2.90
C ILE A 170 -19.59 -23.41 2.59
N ARG A 171 -20.58 -22.61 2.99
CA ARG A 171 -20.62 -21.17 2.70
C ARG A 171 -21.29 -20.38 3.80
N ASP A 172 -20.90 -19.13 3.91
CA ASP A 172 -21.51 -18.17 4.81
C ASP A 172 -23.01 -17.97 4.54
N GLY A 173 -23.70 -17.55 5.59
CA GLY A 173 -25.06 -17.04 5.58
C GLY A 173 -25.19 -15.70 4.85
N LYS A 174 -26.10 -14.85 5.30
CA LYS A 174 -26.23 -13.48 4.77
C LYS A 174 -25.04 -12.65 5.28
N TRP A 175 -24.42 -11.86 4.40
CA TRP A 175 -23.37 -10.91 4.81
C TRP A 175 -24.00 -9.56 5.19
N HIS A 176 -23.43 -8.92 6.20
CA HIS A 176 -23.79 -7.58 6.65
C HIS A 176 -22.88 -6.52 6.03
N GLY A 177 -23.40 -5.31 5.82
CA GLY A 177 -22.70 -4.22 5.12
C GLY A 177 -21.74 -3.38 5.97
N GLY A 178 -21.47 -3.77 7.22
CA GLY A 178 -20.62 -2.99 8.13
C GLY A 178 -19.22 -2.76 7.58
N PHE A 179 -18.57 -3.80 7.03
CA PHE A 179 -17.24 -3.70 6.41
C PHE A 179 -17.20 -2.65 5.30
N LEU A 180 -18.24 -2.61 4.45
CA LEU A 180 -18.31 -1.69 3.33
C LEU A 180 -18.46 -0.25 3.81
N ARG A 181 -19.23 -0.02 4.88
CA ARG A 181 -19.34 1.32 5.49
C ARG A 181 -18.01 1.80 6.05
N PHE A 182 -17.29 0.93 6.78
CA PHE A 182 -15.96 1.28 7.31
C PHE A 182 -14.96 1.58 6.19
N ALA A 183 -14.92 0.73 5.16
CA ALA A 183 -14.05 0.94 4.00
C ALA A 183 -14.38 2.23 3.25
N MET A 184 -15.66 2.52 3.01
CA MET A 184 -16.09 3.75 2.32
C MET A 184 -15.73 5.01 3.12
N ASN A 185 -15.99 5.01 4.43
CA ASN A 185 -15.72 6.17 5.29
C ASN A 185 -14.22 6.47 5.40
N ALA A 186 -13.40 5.42 5.55
CA ALA A 186 -11.96 5.56 5.67
C ALA A 186 -11.25 5.69 4.31
N LYS A 187 -11.98 5.58 3.18
CA LYS A 187 -11.41 5.40 1.83
C LYS A 187 -10.36 4.27 1.79
N ALA A 188 -10.61 3.20 2.53
CA ALA A 188 -9.68 2.09 2.67
C ALA A 188 -9.90 1.03 1.57
N PRO A 189 -8.81 0.43 1.04
CA PRO A 189 -8.91 -0.76 0.20
C PRO A 189 -9.47 -1.95 0.98
N ILE A 190 -10.04 -2.91 0.26
CA ILE A 190 -10.56 -4.15 0.82
C ILE A 190 -9.70 -5.33 0.37
N LEU A 191 -9.22 -6.14 1.32
CA LEU A 191 -8.47 -7.36 1.07
C LEU A 191 -9.32 -8.60 1.39
N PRO A 192 -9.71 -9.40 0.38
CA PRO A 192 -10.46 -10.63 0.62
C PRO A 192 -9.54 -11.81 0.97
N ILE A 193 -9.83 -12.51 2.07
CA ILE A 193 -9.12 -13.75 2.47
C ILE A 193 -10.12 -14.89 2.63
N TYR A 194 -9.98 -15.91 1.79
CA TYR A 194 -10.80 -17.11 1.86
C TYR A 194 -10.13 -18.17 2.74
N ILE A 195 -10.89 -18.74 3.67
CA ILE A 195 -10.46 -19.83 4.54
C ILE A 195 -11.16 -21.11 4.09
N ASP A 196 -10.37 -22.13 3.76
CA ASP A 196 -10.85 -23.48 3.46
C ASP A 196 -10.84 -24.34 4.71
N GLY A 197 -12.02 -24.43 5.34
CA GLY A 197 -12.22 -25.18 6.57
C GLY A 197 -13.61 -25.78 6.62
N ARG A 198 -13.78 -26.81 7.47
CA ARG A 198 -15.06 -27.45 7.73
C ARG A 198 -15.16 -27.93 9.18
N ASN A 199 -16.35 -27.77 9.75
CA ASN A 199 -16.73 -28.39 11.03
C ASN A 199 -17.26 -29.81 10.80
N SER A 200 -17.49 -30.56 11.87
CA SER A 200 -18.02 -31.93 11.75
C SER A 200 -19.45 -31.97 11.19
N ALA A 201 -19.86 -33.15 10.69
CA ALA A 201 -21.22 -33.38 10.24
C ALA A 201 -22.26 -33.20 11.37
N ILE A 202 -21.88 -33.49 12.62
CA ILE A 202 -22.73 -33.34 13.81
C ILE A 202 -23.07 -31.87 14.03
N PHE A 203 -22.08 -30.99 13.91
CA PHE A 203 -22.29 -29.54 13.98
C PHE A 203 -23.28 -29.06 12.91
N TYR A 204 -23.10 -29.51 11.67
CA TYR A 204 -23.99 -29.10 10.58
C TYR A 204 -25.43 -29.62 10.78
N GLY A 205 -25.59 -30.85 11.27
CA GLY A 205 -26.90 -31.40 11.64
C GLY A 205 -27.56 -30.62 12.78
N ALA A 206 -26.83 -30.36 13.87
CA ALA A 206 -27.33 -29.59 15.01
C ALA A 206 -27.71 -28.16 14.60
N SER A 207 -26.96 -27.53 13.71
CA SER A 207 -27.26 -26.20 13.18
C SER A 207 -28.52 -26.13 12.32
N MET A 208 -28.97 -27.25 11.73
CA MET A 208 -30.25 -27.32 11.03
C MET A 208 -31.43 -27.44 12.00
N ILE A 209 -31.20 -28.04 13.17
CA ILE A 209 -32.22 -28.29 14.19
C ILE A 209 -32.41 -27.05 15.09
N TYR A 210 -31.33 -26.54 15.71
CA TYR A 210 -31.42 -25.40 16.64
C TYR A 210 -30.09 -24.65 16.75
N LYS A 211 -30.11 -23.35 16.43
CA LYS A 211 -28.89 -22.51 16.34
C LYS A 211 -28.11 -22.38 17.66
N PRO A 212 -28.74 -22.13 18.83
CA PRO A 212 -27.99 -22.04 20.09
C PRO A 212 -27.26 -23.32 20.49
N LEU A 213 -27.84 -24.50 20.21
CA LEU A 213 -27.15 -25.78 20.42
C LEU A 213 -25.91 -25.91 19.54
N ALA A 214 -25.99 -25.47 18.28
CA ALA A 214 -24.82 -25.44 17.39
C ALA A 214 -23.72 -24.50 17.91
N THR A 215 -24.08 -23.34 18.49
CA THR A 215 -23.10 -22.44 19.11
C THR A 215 -22.39 -23.10 20.30
N MET A 216 -23.09 -23.90 21.11
CA MET A 216 -22.46 -24.64 22.21
C MET A 216 -21.48 -25.72 21.69
N LEU A 217 -21.82 -26.37 20.59
CA LEU A 217 -20.97 -27.38 19.94
C LEU A 217 -19.71 -26.79 19.29
N LEU A 218 -19.61 -25.47 19.08
CA LEU A 218 -18.40 -24.85 18.53
C LEU A 218 -17.16 -25.11 19.38
N VAL A 219 -17.34 -25.21 20.71
CA VAL A 219 -16.23 -25.55 21.61
C VAL A 219 -15.76 -26.97 21.33
N GLN A 220 -16.68 -27.93 21.23
CA GLN A 220 -16.33 -29.29 20.88
C GLN A 220 -15.71 -29.40 19.47
N GLU A 221 -16.20 -28.61 18.51
CA GLU A 221 -15.57 -28.54 17.19
C GLU A 221 -14.15 -28.00 17.25
N MET A 222 -13.87 -26.98 18.06
CA MET A 222 -12.52 -26.48 18.27
C MET A 222 -11.57 -27.60 18.70
N PHE A 223 -11.96 -28.44 19.67
CA PHE A 223 -11.18 -29.60 20.09
C PHE A 223 -11.09 -30.69 19.01
N ASN A 224 -12.12 -30.87 18.19
CA ASN A 224 -12.10 -31.78 17.03
C ASN A 224 -11.18 -31.32 15.89
N GLN A 225 -10.72 -30.07 15.89
CA GLN A 225 -9.75 -29.56 14.91
C GLN A 225 -8.29 -29.78 15.33
N LYS A 226 -8.03 -30.42 16.47
CA LYS A 226 -6.67 -30.71 16.93
C LYS A 226 -5.86 -31.45 15.85
N HIS A 227 -4.59 -31.06 15.65
CA HIS A 227 -3.68 -31.61 14.63
C HIS A 227 -4.07 -31.38 13.17
N LYS A 228 -5.01 -30.46 12.87
CA LYS A 228 -5.37 -30.15 11.49
C LYS A 228 -4.64 -28.94 10.93
N ASN A 229 -4.59 -28.89 9.61
CA ASN A 229 -4.09 -27.77 8.83
C ASN A 229 -5.24 -27.18 8.00
N ILE A 230 -5.37 -25.85 7.99
CA ILE A 230 -6.32 -25.14 7.14
C ILE A 230 -5.61 -24.40 6.01
N ALA A 231 -6.16 -24.47 4.80
CA ALA A 231 -5.66 -23.67 3.69
C ALA A 231 -6.34 -22.30 3.69
N MET A 232 -5.58 -21.25 3.44
CA MET A 232 -6.11 -19.91 3.19
C MET A 232 -5.64 -19.41 1.83
N ARG A 233 -6.50 -18.62 1.19
CA ARG A 233 -6.23 -17.94 -0.08
C ARG A 233 -6.40 -16.45 0.13
N ILE A 234 -5.38 -15.67 -0.18
CA ILE A 234 -5.42 -14.20 -0.03
C ILE A 234 -5.60 -13.61 -1.43
N GLY A 235 -6.67 -12.87 -1.66
CA GLY A 235 -6.93 -12.22 -2.94
C GLY A 235 -6.14 -10.93 -3.11
N GLU A 236 -6.11 -10.39 -4.32
CA GLU A 236 -5.53 -9.06 -4.54
C GLU A 236 -6.38 -7.98 -3.87
N GLN A 237 -5.73 -6.86 -3.54
CA GLN A 237 -6.43 -5.73 -2.93
C GLN A 237 -7.41 -5.14 -3.93
N ILE A 238 -8.59 -4.78 -3.43
CA ILE A 238 -9.63 -4.06 -4.16
C ILE A 238 -9.53 -2.60 -3.74
N PRO A 239 -9.02 -1.69 -4.59
CA PRO A 239 -8.88 -0.28 -4.26
C PRO A 239 -10.23 0.39 -4.02
N TYR A 240 -10.24 1.46 -3.20
CA TYR A 240 -11.44 2.23 -2.88
C TYR A 240 -12.23 2.64 -4.14
N ASP A 241 -11.54 3.18 -5.14
CA ASP A 241 -12.18 3.66 -6.38
C ASP A 241 -12.88 2.54 -7.16
N SER A 242 -12.44 1.29 -7.02
CA SER A 242 -13.07 0.15 -7.72
C SER A 242 -14.50 -0.12 -7.24
N PHE A 243 -14.88 0.31 -6.03
CA PHE A 243 -16.23 0.08 -5.49
C PHE A 243 -16.95 1.34 -5.05
N ALA A 244 -16.24 2.46 -4.87
CA ALA A 244 -16.83 3.75 -4.54
C ALA A 244 -17.75 4.24 -5.67
N HIS A 245 -17.28 4.19 -6.92
CA HIS A 245 -17.98 4.73 -8.09
C HIS A 245 -19.00 3.77 -8.72
N LEU A 246 -19.10 2.53 -8.23
CA LEU A 246 -20.11 1.59 -8.70
C LEU A 246 -21.52 2.08 -8.32
N GLN A 247 -22.36 2.33 -9.33
CA GLN A 247 -23.76 2.70 -9.18
C GLN A 247 -24.63 1.48 -8.83
N LEU A 248 -24.38 0.91 -7.66
CA LEU A 248 -25.10 -0.24 -7.12
C LEU A 248 -25.54 0.02 -5.68
N GLU A 249 -26.69 -0.52 -5.30
CA GLU A 249 -27.12 -0.50 -3.90
C GLU A 249 -26.14 -1.25 -2.99
N THR A 250 -26.03 -0.81 -1.73
CA THR A 250 -25.14 -1.39 -0.72
C THR A 250 -25.28 -2.92 -0.60
N GLN A 251 -26.52 -3.44 -0.61
CA GLN A 251 -26.75 -4.89 -0.52
C GLN A 251 -26.27 -5.65 -1.77
N ALA A 252 -26.36 -5.04 -2.95
CA ALA A 252 -25.82 -5.60 -4.19
C ALA A 252 -24.28 -5.63 -4.15
N LYS A 253 -23.65 -4.54 -3.70
CA LYS A 253 -22.19 -4.49 -3.49
C LYS A 253 -21.73 -5.58 -2.51
N VAL A 254 -22.41 -5.75 -1.38
CA VAL A 254 -22.10 -6.80 -0.38
C VAL A 254 -22.19 -8.20 -0.98
N LYS A 255 -23.24 -8.49 -1.76
CA LYS A 255 -23.37 -9.77 -2.48
C LYS A 255 -22.23 -9.97 -3.48
N LEU A 256 -21.80 -8.91 -4.16
CA LEU A 256 -20.70 -8.95 -5.12
C LEU A 256 -19.36 -9.26 -4.44
N PHE A 257 -19.05 -8.63 -3.30
CA PHE A 257 -17.87 -8.96 -2.48
C PHE A 257 -17.88 -10.42 -2.01
N LYS A 258 -19.02 -10.90 -1.54
CA LYS A 258 -19.16 -12.32 -1.18
C LYS A 258 -18.87 -13.23 -2.37
N LYS A 259 -19.45 -12.92 -3.54
CA LYS A 259 -19.23 -13.70 -4.77
C LYS A 259 -17.76 -13.64 -5.21
N HIS A 260 -17.10 -12.49 -5.06
CA HIS A 260 -15.67 -12.32 -5.32
C HIS A 260 -14.83 -13.23 -4.41
N LEU A 261 -15.10 -13.24 -3.10
CA LEU A 261 -14.40 -14.10 -2.13
C LEU A 261 -14.49 -15.59 -2.49
N TYR A 262 -15.67 -16.09 -2.84
CA TYR A 262 -15.82 -17.51 -3.21
C TYR A 262 -15.30 -17.85 -4.62
N ARG A 263 -15.02 -16.84 -5.46
CA ARG A 263 -14.34 -17.03 -6.75
C ARG A 263 -12.84 -17.16 -6.58
N LEU A 264 -12.26 -16.43 -5.63
CA LEU A 264 -10.86 -16.56 -5.22
C LEU A 264 -10.52 -18.02 -4.85
N ALA A 265 -11.38 -18.67 -4.06
CA ALA A 265 -11.24 -20.09 -3.69
C ALA A 265 -11.13 -21.06 -4.89
N LYS A 266 -11.61 -20.65 -6.07
CA LYS A 266 -11.65 -21.47 -7.29
C LYS A 266 -10.73 -20.93 -8.39
N ASP A 267 -9.80 -20.02 -8.05
CA ASP A 267 -8.90 -19.36 -9.00
C ASP A 267 -9.65 -18.74 -10.20
N LYS A 268 -10.87 -18.23 -9.97
CA LYS A 268 -11.69 -17.57 -11.00
C LYS A 268 -11.40 -16.07 -11.05
N SER A 269 -11.54 -15.48 -12.25
CA SER A 269 -11.30 -14.06 -12.48
C SER A 269 -12.03 -13.15 -11.47
N PRO A 270 -11.38 -12.08 -10.99
CA PRO A 270 -11.96 -11.16 -10.03
C PRO A 270 -13.20 -10.45 -10.60
N LEU A 271 -14.07 -10.00 -9.70
CA LEU A 271 -15.28 -9.22 -10.06
C LEU A 271 -15.10 -7.71 -9.91
N PHE A 272 -14.02 -7.29 -9.27
CA PHE A 272 -13.65 -5.90 -9.07
C PHE A 272 -12.30 -5.66 -9.75
N LYS A 273 -12.02 -4.40 -10.11
CA LYS A 273 -10.66 -4.00 -10.46
C LYS A 273 -9.82 -4.19 -9.20
N THR A 274 -8.71 -4.89 -9.37
CA THR A 274 -7.79 -5.24 -8.29
C THR A 274 -6.45 -4.59 -8.59
N GLN A 275 -5.58 -4.53 -7.58
CA GLN A 275 -4.25 -3.99 -7.70
C GLN A 275 -3.24 -4.99 -7.16
N THR A 276 -2.18 -5.21 -7.93
CA THR A 276 -1.04 -6.02 -7.50
C THR A 276 -0.40 -5.39 -6.26
N ALA A 277 -0.11 -6.21 -5.27
CA ALA A 277 0.48 -5.73 -4.04
C ALA A 277 1.94 -5.33 -4.23
N ILE A 278 2.33 -4.27 -3.52
CA ILE A 278 3.73 -3.87 -3.41
C ILE A 278 4.44 -4.93 -2.56
N ALA A 279 5.67 -5.29 -2.96
CA ALA A 279 6.47 -6.26 -2.21
C ALA A 279 6.66 -5.83 -0.75
N HIS A 280 6.89 -6.80 0.14
CA HIS A 280 7.26 -6.52 1.53
C HIS A 280 8.68 -5.90 1.62
N PRO A 281 8.97 -5.15 2.70
CA PRO A 281 10.29 -4.57 2.92
C PRO A 281 11.41 -5.62 2.93
N GLU A 282 12.56 -5.28 2.37
CA GLU A 282 13.76 -6.11 2.53
C GLU A 282 14.25 -6.10 3.99
N ASP A 283 15.00 -7.14 4.38
CA ASP A 283 15.58 -7.22 5.72
C ASP A 283 16.50 -6.02 5.99
N ARG A 284 16.23 -5.29 7.08
CA ARG A 284 16.92 -4.03 7.41
C ARG A 284 18.42 -4.23 7.67
N ILE A 285 18.83 -5.36 8.22
CA ILE A 285 20.24 -5.63 8.53
C ILE A 285 20.98 -5.93 7.23
N LEU A 286 20.40 -6.73 6.35
CA LEU A 286 20.96 -7.02 5.02
C LEU A 286 21.01 -5.75 4.16
N LEU A 287 19.95 -4.95 4.19
CA LEU A 287 19.87 -3.68 3.47
C LEU A 287 20.95 -2.71 3.96
N LYS A 288 21.09 -2.49 5.27
CA LYS A 288 22.13 -1.63 5.85
C LYS A 288 23.51 -2.03 5.37
N LYS A 289 23.86 -3.32 5.49
CA LYS A 289 25.17 -3.83 5.05
C LYS A 289 25.41 -3.57 3.56
N ALA A 290 24.39 -3.77 2.72
CA ALA A 290 24.51 -3.58 1.29
C ALA A 290 24.63 -2.08 0.91
N VAL A 291 23.88 -1.19 1.57
CA VAL A 291 23.97 0.27 1.35
C VAL A 291 25.32 0.81 1.82
N GLU A 292 25.79 0.44 3.02
CA GLU A 292 27.06 0.92 3.56
C GLU A 292 28.30 0.37 2.83
N ALA A 293 28.14 -0.71 2.06
CA ALA A 293 29.18 -1.22 1.17
C ALA A 293 29.31 -0.41 -0.14
N CYS A 294 28.35 0.45 -0.45
CA CYS A 294 28.39 1.30 -1.63
C CYS A 294 29.37 2.47 -1.45
N PRO A 295 29.96 3.00 -2.55
CA PRO A 295 30.70 4.26 -2.51
C PRO A 295 29.91 5.38 -1.85
N ARG A 296 30.50 6.02 -0.84
CA ARG A 296 29.90 7.12 -0.12
C ARG A 296 30.27 8.45 -0.78
N LEU A 297 29.27 9.24 -1.14
CA LEU A 297 29.45 10.56 -1.76
C LEU A 297 29.45 11.70 -0.73
N GLY A 298 28.78 11.52 0.42
CA GLY A 298 28.74 12.58 1.43
C GLY A 298 27.89 12.29 2.66
N GLU A 299 27.74 13.32 3.49
CA GLU A 299 26.84 13.40 4.65
C GLU A 299 26.14 14.76 4.66
N THR A 300 24.88 14.77 5.06
CA THR A 300 24.09 16.00 5.24
C THR A 300 24.32 16.57 6.63
N SER A 301 23.91 17.83 6.85
CA SER A 301 24.06 18.50 8.15
C SER A 301 23.28 17.84 9.29
N ASP A 302 22.24 17.07 8.97
CA ASP A 302 21.42 16.31 9.92
C ASP A 302 21.77 14.81 9.93
N GLY A 303 22.93 14.42 9.39
CA GLY A 303 23.49 13.08 9.55
C GLY A 303 22.97 12.03 8.57
N LYS A 304 22.18 12.42 7.56
CA LYS A 304 21.82 11.51 6.44
C LYS A 304 23.04 11.27 5.58
N GLN A 305 23.19 10.03 5.13
CA GLN A 305 24.33 9.61 4.34
C GLN A 305 23.94 9.47 2.88
N ILE A 306 24.86 9.83 1.98
CA ILE A 306 24.61 9.78 0.54
C ILE A 306 25.54 8.73 -0.06
N TYR A 307 24.95 7.73 -0.71
CA TYR A 307 25.66 6.61 -1.32
C TYR A 307 25.34 6.52 -2.81
N LEU A 308 26.23 5.91 -3.57
CA LEU A 308 26.07 5.63 -4.98
C LEU A 308 26.04 4.12 -5.18
N TYR A 309 24.90 3.59 -5.60
CA TYR A 309 24.74 2.18 -5.90
C TYR A 309 24.74 1.95 -7.41
N GLN A 310 25.50 0.97 -7.86
CA GLN A 310 25.39 0.42 -9.21
C GLN A 310 24.92 -1.02 -9.11
N TYR A 311 24.16 -1.49 -10.10
CA TYR A 311 23.62 -2.83 -10.09
C TYR A 311 24.71 -3.90 -9.90
N GLN A 312 24.56 -4.66 -8.82
CA GLN A 312 25.35 -5.85 -8.54
C GLN A 312 24.39 -7.03 -8.43
N GLN A 313 24.18 -7.76 -9.54
CA GLN A 313 23.41 -9.00 -9.61
C GLN A 313 22.19 -9.05 -8.65
N SER A 314 22.27 -9.84 -7.57
CA SER A 314 21.24 -9.90 -6.53
C SER A 314 21.60 -8.99 -5.37
N SER A 315 20.89 -7.87 -5.24
CA SER A 315 21.07 -6.94 -4.13
C SER A 315 19.73 -6.56 -3.49
N PRO A 316 19.64 -6.51 -2.15
CA PRO A 316 18.46 -5.97 -1.47
C PRO A 316 18.26 -4.48 -1.78
N VAL A 317 19.33 -3.76 -2.16
CA VAL A 317 19.26 -2.31 -2.43
C VAL A 317 18.33 -2.00 -3.59
N LEU A 318 18.53 -2.64 -4.75
CA LEU A 318 17.69 -2.36 -5.92
C LEU A 318 16.24 -2.84 -5.70
N ARG A 319 16.05 -3.99 -5.03
CA ARG A 319 14.72 -4.49 -4.69
C ARG A 319 13.96 -3.53 -3.77
N GLU A 320 14.66 -2.94 -2.81
CA GLU A 320 14.09 -1.97 -1.88
C GLU A 320 13.83 -0.62 -2.56
N ILE A 321 14.73 -0.14 -3.42
CA ILE A 321 14.51 1.04 -4.26
C ILE A 321 13.25 0.86 -5.10
N GLY A 322 13.10 -0.26 -5.80
CA GLY A 322 11.92 -0.52 -6.63
C GLY A 322 10.62 -0.61 -5.81
N ARG A 323 10.68 -1.17 -4.60
CA ARG A 323 9.55 -1.21 -3.68
C ARG A 323 9.14 0.20 -3.22
N LEU A 324 10.11 1.02 -2.80
CA LEU A 324 9.86 2.37 -2.29
C LEU A 324 9.47 3.36 -3.39
N ARG A 325 9.98 3.18 -4.62
CA ARG A 325 9.49 3.88 -5.81
C ARG A 325 8.00 3.66 -6.00
N GLU A 326 7.58 2.40 -6.05
CA GLU A 326 6.17 2.06 -6.25
C GLU A 326 5.28 2.63 -5.13
N ILE A 327 5.76 2.65 -3.88
CA ILE A 327 5.06 3.30 -2.76
C ILE A 327 4.91 4.80 -2.99
N ALA A 328 6.00 5.48 -3.34
CA ALA A 328 6.00 6.93 -3.53
C ALA A 328 5.15 7.34 -4.73
N PHE A 329 5.27 6.64 -5.86
CA PHE A 329 4.54 6.93 -7.08
C PHE A 329 3.04 6.66 -6.94
N ARG A 330 2.62 5.52 -6.37
CA ARG A 330 1.19 5.26 -6.12
C ARG A 330 0.56 6.28 -5.18
N ALA A 331 1.31 6.81 -4.21
CA ALA A 331 0.82 7.80 -3.29
C ALA A 331 0.47 9.15 -3.96
N VAL A 332 0.98 9.41 -5.17
CA VAL A 332 0.65 10.59 -5.99
C VAL A 332 -0.16 10.23 -7.24
N GLY A 333 -0.71 9.01 -7.32
CA GLY A 333 -1.52 8.56 -8.45
C GLY A 333 -0.73 8.17 -9.71
N GLU A 334 0.55 7.88 -9.55
CA GLU A 334 1.47 7.39 -10.58
C GLU A 334 1.87 5.92 -10.29
N GLY A 335 2.90 5.42 -10.98
CA GLY A 335 3.52 4.12 -10.70
C GLY A 335 3.25 3.08 -11.79
N SER A 336 4.04 2.00 -11.74
CA SER A 336 3.99 0.90 -12.71
C SER A 336 2.80 -0.04 -12.50
N GLY A 337 2.18 0.00 -11.32
CA GLY A 337 1.17 -0.98 -10.90
C GLY A 337 1.75 -2.35 -10.54
N GLN A 338 3.07 -2.52 -10.58
CA GLN A 338 3.76 -3.79 -10.28
C GLN A 338 4.15 -3.89 -8.81
N ARG A 339 4.68 -5.05 -8.40
CA ARG A 339 5.17 -5.25 -7.02
C ARG A 339 6.39 -4.41 -6.66
N ARG A 340 7.18 -4.03 -7.67
CA ARG A 340 8.37 -3.17 -7.59
C ARG A 340 8.50 -2.42 -8.91
N ASP A 341 8.87 -1.16 -8.83
CA ASP A 341 9.16 -0.31 -9.98
C ASP A 341 10.65 -0.46 -10.38
N ILE A 342 10.92 -1.45 -11.24
CA ILE A 342 12.25 -1.77 -11.75
C ILE A 342 12.12 -2.07 -13.24
N ASP A 343 13.04 -1.55 -14.05
CA ASP A 343 13.11 -1.78 -15.49
C ASP A 343 14.51 -2.24 -15.94
N GLN A 344 14.69 -2.41 -17.25
CA GLN A 344 15.96 -2.86 -17.82
C GLN A 344 17.12 -1.87 -17.61
N TYR A 345 16.83 -0.57 -17.47
CA TYR A 345 17.84 0.48 -17.32
C TYR A 345 18.52 0.39 -15.96
N ASP A 346 17.79 -0.05 -14.93
CA ASP A 346 18.34 -0.25 -13.59
C ASP A 346 19.53 -1.24 -13.53
N SER A 347 19.74 -2.06 -14.58
CA SER A 347 20.88 -2.98 -14.66
C SER A 347 22.23 -2.33 -14.99
N TYR A 348 22.24 -1.08 -15.46
CA TYR A 348 23.47 -0.33 -15.77
C TYR A 348 23.43 1.14 -15.37
N TYR A 349 22.26 1.66 -15.02
CA TYR A 349 22.13 2.99 -14.41
C TYR A 349 22.61 2.96 -12.97
N GLU A 350 23.14 4.09 -12.53
CA GLU A 350 23.53 4.33 -11.16
C GLU A 350 22.33 4.86 -10.36
N GLN A 351 22.32 4.58 -9.07
CA GLN A 351 21.27 4.93 -8.13
C GLN A 351 21.91 5.74 -6.99
N LEU A 352 21.58 7.02 -6.93
CA LEU A 352 21.89 7.84 -5.78
C LEU A 352 20.95 7.49 -4.64
N ILE A 353 21.48 7.14 -3.47
CA ILE A 353 20.72 6.73 -2.30
C ILE A 353 20.92 7.74 -1.20
N LEU A 354 19.81 8.26 -0.67
CA LEU A 354 19.79 9.00 0.59
C LEU A 354 19.40 8.04 1.72
N TRP A 355 20.32 7.80 2.64
CA TRP A 355 20.20 6.80 3.70
C TRP A 355 20.02 7.44 5.08
N ASP A 356 19.06 6.91 5.86
CA ASP A 356 18.91 7.20 7.28
C ASP A 356 19.50 6.05 8.10
N LYS A 357 20.61 6.31 8.78
CA LYS A 357 21.31 5.32 9.61
C LYS A 357 20.60 5.02 10.93
N ASP A 358 19.75 5.92 11.40
CA ASP A 358 19.05 5.77 12.69
C ASP A 358 17.79 4.93 12.49
N ASP A 359 17.07 5.19 11.39
CA ASP A 359 15.87 4.44 11.01
C ASP A 359 16.17 3.15 10.22
N LEU A 360 17.40 2.99 9.70
CA LEU A 360 17.81 1.93 8.78
C LEU A 360 16.95 1.86 7.51
N GLU A 361 16.72 3.02 6.91
CA GLU A 361 15.77 3.21 5.82
C GLU A 361 16.36 4.05 4.68
N ILE A 362 16.01 3.69 3.43
CA ILE A 362 16.25 4.56 2.28
C ILE A 362 15.22 5.69 2.30
N VAL A 363 15.68 6.93 2.52
CA VAL A 363 14.84 8.13 2.54
C VAL A 363 14.28 8.45 1.15
N GLY A 364 15.12 8.25 0.14
CA GLY A 364 14.80 8.52 -1.26
C GLY A 364 15.96 8.10 -2.15
N ALA A 365 15.71 8.04 -3.44
CA ALA A 365 16.75 7.75 -4.42
C ALA A 365 16.53 8.49 -5.72
N TYR A 366 17.60 8.59 -6.52
CA TYR A 366 17.57 9.16 -7.86
C TYR A 366 18.38 8.27 -8.80
N ARG A 367 17.75 7.76 -9.87
CA ARG A 367 18.43 7.05 -10.93
C ARG A 367 19.07 8.01 -11.91
N PHE A 368 20.29 7.72 -12.34
CA PHE A 368 20.92 8.44 -13.43
C PHE A 368 21.95 7.63 -14.21
N ALA A 369 22.28 8.10 -15.42
CA ALA A 369 23.34 7.54 -16.23
C ALA A 369 24.08 8.60 -17.05
N ASN A 370 25.41 8.50 -17.09
CA ASN A 370 26.23 9.28 -18.00
C ASN A 370 25.93 8.87 -19.44
N THR A 371 25.39 9.79 -20.23
CA THR A 371 24.83 9.45 -21.54
C THR A 371 25.88 9.16 -22.57
N ALA A 372 27.05 9.80 -22.51
CA ALA A 372 28.17 9.47 -23.40
C ALA A 372 28.64 8.01 -23.20
N LYS A 373 28.72 7.55 -21.96
CA LYS A 373 29.07 6.15 -21.64
C LYS A 373 27.99 5.18 -22.15
N VAL A 374 26.72 5.46 -21.87
CA VAL A 374 25.61 4.60 -22.32
C VAL A 374 25.49 4.56 -23.84
N MET A 375 25.61 5.70 -24.51
CA MET A 375 25.55 5.80 -25.97
C MET A 375 26.67 5.00 -26.63
N LYS A 376 27.88 5.02 -26.07
CA LYS A 376 29.02 4.23 -26.56
C LYS A 376 28.77 2.72 -26.43
N ASP A 377 28.22 2.28 -25.31
CA ASP A 377 28.11 0.85 -24.99
C ASP A 377 26.82 0.21 -25.52
N LYS A 378 25.73 0.96 -25.58
CA LYS A 378 24.36 0.47 -25.87
C LYS A 378 23.63 1.23 -26.97
N GLY A 379 24.18 2.37 -27.44
CA GLY A 379 23.51 3.25 -28.38
C GLY A 379 22.27 3.93 -27.79
N MET A 380 21.46 4.53 -28.66
CA MET A 380 20.32 5.36 -28.27
C MET A 380 19.26 4.61 -27.44
N THR A 381 19.02 3.33 -27.75
CA THR A 381 18.06 2.49 -27.02
C THR A 381 18.52 2.15 -25.60
N GLY A 382 19.76 2.46 -25.24
CA GLY A 382 20.25 2.39 -23.87
C GLY A 382 19.76 3.53 -22.97
N LEU A 383 19.18 4.59 -23.53
CA LEU A 383 18.67 5.73 -22.77
C LEU A 383 17.18 5.55 -22.45
N TYR A 384 16.78 5.75 -21.19
CA TYR A 384 15.38 5.65 -20.78
C TYR A 384 14.50 6.70 -21.46
N THR A 385 14.98 7.93 -21.58
CA THR A 385 14.22 8.98 -22.26
C THR A 385 14.00 8.68 -23.74
N ALA A 386 14.87 7.87 -24.37
CA ALA A 386 14.68 7.43 -25.76
C ALA A 386 13.53 6.42 -25.93
N SER A 387 13.00 5.81 -24.84
CA SER A 387 11.75 5.04 -24.91
C SER A 387 10.51 5.93 -24.87
N LEU A 388 10.64 7.20 -24.49
CA LEU A 388 9.54 8.17 -24.39
C LEU A 388 9.58 9.21 -25.53
N PHE A 389 10.77 9.54 -26.01
CA PHE A 389 11.01 10.60 -26.99
C PHE A 389 11.93 10.12 -28.12
N GLN A 390 11.68 10.62 -29.32
CA GLN A 390 12.56 10.48 -30.48
C GLN A 390 13.49 11.69 -30.54
N PHE A 391 14.80 11.43 -30.49
CA PHE A 391 15.83 12.46 -30.58
C PHE A 391 16.35 12.61 -32.00
N ASN A 392 16.59 13.86 -32.41
CA ASN A 392 17.28 14.16 -33.66
C ASN A 392 18.72 14.64 -33.41
N GLN A 393 19.41 15.03 -34.48
CA GLN A 393 20.82 15.42 -34.41
C GLN A 393 21.08 16.62 -33.48
N ALA A 394 20.11 17.51 -33.27
CA ALA A 394 20.25 18.64 -32.35
C ALA A 394 20.39 18.20 -30.88
N MET A 395 20.01 16.96 -30.55
CA MET A 395 20.19 16.42 -29.20
C MET A 395 21.63 15.98 -28.91
N THR A 396 22.44 15.72 -29.94
CA THR A 396 23.81 15.15 -29.83
C THR A 396 24.70 15.90 -28.83
N PRO A 397 24.82 17.24 -28.88
CA PRO A 397 25.68 17.98 -27.94
C PRO A 397 25.27 17.80 -26.47
N TYR A 398 23.97 17.63 -26.21
CA TYR A 398 23.46 17.40 -24.87
C TYR A 398 23.73 15.96 -24.40
N LEU A 399 23.69 14.98 -25.32
CA LEU A 399 24.02 13.58 -25.01
C LEU A 399 25.52 13.36 -24.79
N ASP A 400 26.38 14.10 -25.47
CA ASP A 400 27.83 13.97 -25.34
C ASP A 400 28.35 14.44 -23.97
N GLN A 401 27.64 15.36 -23.32
CA GLN A 401 27.98 15.93 -22.01
C GLN A 401 26.83 15.78 -21.00
N GLY A 402 26.00 14.75 -21.19
CA GLY A 402 24.74 14.59 -20.47
C GLY A 402 24.81 13.62 -19.29
N LEU A 403 23.98 13.92 -18.29
CA LEU A 403 23.55 12.98 -17.26
C LEU A 403 22.03 12.86 -17.37
N GLU A 404 21.57 11.70 -17.84
CA GLU A 404 20.15 11.41 -17.87
C GLU A 404 19.69 11.09 -16.45
N LEU A 405 18.64 11.77 -16.00
CA LEU A 405 18.02 11.63 -14.69
C LEU A 405 16.61 11.05 -14.84
N GLY A 406 16.20 10.17 -13.94
CA GLY A 406 14.82 9.70 -13.90
C GLY A 406 14.45 8.97 -12.62
N ARG A 407 13.17 8.60 -12.49
CA ARG A 407 12.65 7.76 -11.39
C ARG A 407 13.07 8.24 -9.99
N SER A 408 13.18 9.55 -9.79
CA SER A 408 13.47 10.12 -8.47
C SER A 408 12.27 9.94 -7.55
N PHE A 409 12.52 9.56 -6.30
CA PHE A 409 11.47 9.54 -5.29
C PHE A 409 12.03 9.91 -3.92
N VAL A 410 11.14 10.41 -3.06
CA VAL A 410 11.30 10.45 -1.61
C VAL A 410 10.15 9.65 -1.05
N GLN A 411 10.40 8.73 -0.12
CA GLN A 411 9.29 7.93 0.43
C GLN A 411 8.34 8.81 1.27
N PRO A 412 7.03 8.54 1.31
CA PRO A 412 6.02 9.44 1.90
C PRO A 412 6.31 9.90 3.34
N ARG A 413 6.89 9.04 4.16
CA ARG A 413 7.28 9.35 5.55
C ARG A 413 8.26 10.54 5.68
N TYR A 414 9.01 10.85 4.62
CA TYR A 414 9.97 11.96 4.61
C TYR A 414 9.55 13.12 3.71
N TRP A 415 8.29 13.16 3.25
CA TRP A 415 7.75 14.31 2.54
C TRP A 415 7.68 15.55 3.44
N GLY A 416 7.83 16.74 2.84
CA GLY A 416 7.92 18.01 3.57
C GLY A 416 9.25 18.24 4.30
N LYS A 417 10.18 17.26 4.29
CA LYS A 417 11.55 17.42 4.81
C LYS A 417 12.51 17.85 3.70
N ARG A 418 13.78 18.05 4.06
CA ARG A 418 14.86 18.45 3.14
C ARG A 418 15.38 17.33 2.22
N SER A 419 14.69 16.19 2.16
CA SER A 419 15.16 14.99 1.46
C SER A 419 15.48 15.21 -0.02
N LEU A 420 14.63 15.96 -0.74
CA LEU A 420 14.88 16.26 -2.15
C LEU A 420 16.12 17.17 -2.32
N ASP A 421 16.29 18.16 -1.44
CA ASP A 421 17.47 19.03 -1.39
C ASP A 421 18.75 18.20 -1.16
N TYR A 422 18.70 17.19 -0.29
CA TYR A 422 19.84 16.29 -0.07
C TYR A 422 20.14 15.37 -1.24
N LEU A 423 19.14 14.93 -2.02
CA LEU A 423 19.41 14.23 -3.28
C LEU A 423 20.18 15.14 -4.26
N TRP A 424 19.87 16.44 -4.30
CA TRP A 424 20.65 17.39 -5.08
C TRP A 424 22.09 17.59 -4.57
N TYR A 425 22.34 17.44 -3.27
CA TYR A 425 23.71 17.45 -2.73
C TYR A 425 24.50 16.26 -3.29
N GLY A 426 23.86 15.11 -3.39
CA GLY A 426 24.44 13.92 -3.99
C GLY A 426 24.71 14.05 -5.48
N ILE A 427 23.79 14.64 -6.24
CA ILE A 427 24.00 14.95 -7.67
C ILE A 427 25.21 15.88 -7.82
N GLY A 428 25.28 16.96 -7.04
CA GLY A 428 26.41 17.88 -7.11
C GLY A 428 27.75 17.25 -6.73
N ALA A 429 27.77 16.38 -5.70
CA ALA A 429 28.95 15.60 -5.32
C ALA A 429 29.40 14.64 -6.44
N TYR A 430 28.45 14.01 -7.14
CA TYR A 430 28.74 13.17 -8.30
C TYR A 430 29.31 13.97 -9.49
N LEU A 431 28.72 15.13 -9.80
CA LEU A 431 29.18 16.01 -10.88
C LEU A 431 30.58 16.56 -10.63
N LYS A 432 30.94 16.85 -9.37
CA LYS A 432 32.30 17.28 -8.99
C LYS A 432 33.36 16.22 -9.34
N GLN A 433 32.99 14.94 -9.32
CA GLN A 433 33.85 13.82 -9.71
C GLN A 433 33.80 13.51 -11.22
N ASN A 434 32.85 14.11 -11.95
CA ASN A 434 32.62 13.88 -13.38
C ASN A 434 32.49 15.24 -14.11
N PRO A 435 33.58 16.02 -14.23
CA PRO A 435 33.54 17.40 -14.73
C PRO A 435 33.17 17.52 -16.22
N ASP A 436 33.24 16.43 -16.98
CA ASP A 436 32.84 16.38 -18.39
C ASP A 436 31.31 16.45 -18.59
N ILE A 437 30.54 16.29 -17.50
CA ILE A 437 29.09 16.40 -17.52
C ILE A 437 28.69 17.86 -17.32
N ARG A 438 27.99 18.39 -18.32
CA ARG A 438 27.42 19.75 -18.31
C ARG A 438 25.91 19.78 -18.21
N TYR A 439 25.23 18.85 -18.87
CA TYR A 439 23.77 18.89 -19.01
C TYR A 439 23.12 17.84 -18.14
N LEU A 440 22.07 18.23 -17.42
CA LEU A 440 21.16 17.29 -16.77
C LEU A 440 19.86 17.27 -17.57
N PHE A 441 19.35 16.08 -17.90
CA PHE A 441 18.06 16.00 -18.59
C PHE A 441 17.28 14.76 -18.19
N GLY A 442 15.97 14.78 -18.37
CA GLY A 442 15.10 13.68 -17.95
C GLY A 442 13.62 14.00 -18.07
N GLY A 443 12.78 12.97 -17.92
CA GLY A 443 11.34 13.16 -17.78
C GLY A 443 10.99 13.70 -16.39
N VAL A 444 10.20 14.77 -16.34
CA VAL A 444 9.50 15.19 -15.12
C VAL A 444 8.00 14.96 -15.30
N SER A 445 7.46 14.07 -14.48
CA SER A 445 6.07 13.61 -14.60
C SER A 445 5.09 14.53 -13.89
N LEU A 446 3.92 14.68 -14.50
CA LEU A 446 2.74 15.31 -13.96
C LEU A 446 1.61 14.28 -13.91
N SER A 447 1.29 13.82 -12.71
CA SER A 447 0.25 12.82 -12.43
C SER A 447 -1.08 13.07 -13.16
N ASN A 448 -1.64 12.00 -13.72
CA ASN A 448 -2.98 12.02 -14.32
C ASN A 448 -4.11 12.23 -13.27
N SER A 449 -3.79 12.18 -11.97
CA SER A 449 -4.73 12.55 -10.90
C SER A 449 -5.07 14.05 -10.90
N TYR A 450 -4.23 14.90 -11.52
CA TYR A 450 -4.52 16.32 -11.67
C TYR A 450 -5.75 16.51 -12.57
N PRO A 451 -6.65 17.47 -12.29
CA PRO A 451 -7.70 17.84 -13.23
C PRO A 451 -7.11 18.16 -14.61
N LYS A 452 -7.77 17.77 -15.70
CA LYS A 452 -7.26 18.02 -17.07
C LYS A 452 -6.90 19.49 -17.28
N ALA A 453 -7.76 20.42 -16.84
CA ALA A 453 -7.50 21.86 -16.95
C ALA A 453 -6.23 22.30 -16.20
N ALA A 454 -5.90 21.68 -15.06
CA ALA A 454 -4.67 21.95 -14.33
C ALA A 454 -3.43 21.45 -15.10
N ARG A 455 -3.54 20.29 -15.76
CA ARG A 455 -2.47 19.77 -16.62
C ARG A 455 -2.25 20.65 -17.85
N ASP A 456 -3.33 21.07 -18.49
CA ASP A 456 -3.28 21.98 -19.64
C ASP A 456 -2.59 23.30 -19.27
N LEU A 457 -2.94 23.90 -18.11
CA LEU A 457 -2.29 25.08 -17.56
C LEU A 457 -0.78 24.88 -17.32
N MET A 458 -0.41 23.76 -16.72
CA MET A 458 0.99 23.42 -16.44
C MET A 458 1.78 23.29 -17.76
N VAL A 459 1.31 22.48 -18.70
CA VAL A 459 1.99 22.29 -19.99
C VAL A 459 2.13 23.62 -20.73
N TYR A 460 1.06 24.42 -20.78
CA TYR A 460 1.09 25.74 -21.42
C TYR A 460 2.10 26.69 -20.77
N PHE A 461 2.04 26.85 -19.45
CA PHE A 461 2.91 27.79 -18.74
C PHE A 461 4.40 27.45 -18.91
N TYR A 462 4.76 26.17 -18.76
CA TYR A 462 6.16 25.76 -18.91
C TYR A 462 6.62 25.80 -20.38
N SER A 463 5.71 25.58 -21.33
CA SER A 463 5.99 25.81 -22.75
C SER A 463 6.19 27.30 -23.06
N LEU A 464 5.46 28.21 -22.41
CA LEU A 464 5.57 29.65 -22.64
C LEU A 464 6.93 30.21 -22.18
N TYR A 465 7.38 29.82 -20.98
CA TYR A 465 8.56 30.42 -20.34
C TYR A 465 9.87 29.64 -20.52
N PHE A 466 9.79 28.34 -20.79
CA PHE A 466 10.97 27.45 -20.88
C PHE A 466 11.06 26.75 -22.24
N HIS A 467 10.46 27.32 -23.28
CA HIS A 467 10.54 26.79 -24.64
C HIS A 467 12.00 26.62 -25.12
N CYS A 468 12.27 25.51 -25.81
CA CYS A 468 13.47 25.36 -26.62
C CYS A 468 13.15 25.64 -28.10
N PRO A 469 13.73 26.70 -28.71
CA PRO A 469 13.53 26.99 -30.14
C PRO A 469 13.98 25.85 -31.06
N GLU A 470 14.99 25.10 -30.65
CA GLU A 470 15.46 23.92 -31.35
C GLU A 470 14.61 22.72 -30.96
N GLN A 471 13.83 22.21 -31.91
CA GLN A 471 13.05 20.99 -31.75
C GLN A 471 13.99 19.78 -31.77
N SER A 472 14.62 19.47 -30.64
CA SER A 472 15.61 18.39 -30.48
C SER A 472 15.00 17.03 -30.10
N ALA A 473 13.75 17.03 -29.62
CA ALA A 473 13.01 15.86 -29.19
C ALA A 473 11.54 15.92 -29.63
N VAL A 474 10.96 14.78 -29.98
CA VAL A 474 9.53 14.62 -30.26
C VAL A 474 8.99 13.48 -29.40
N PRO A 475 7.89 13.68 -28.65
CA PRO A 475 7.32 12.62 -27.80
C PRO A 475 6.68 11.53 -28.65
N ASN A 476 6.78 10.27 -28.21
CA ASN A 476 6.14 9.13 -28.88
C ASN A 476 4.60 9.26 -28.85
N VAL A 477 4.06 9.77 -27.75
CA VAL A 477 2.63 10.12 -27.60
C VAL A 477 2.55 11.59 -27.17
N PRO A 478 2.32 12.53 -28.11
CA PRO A 478 2.27 13.95 -27.78
C PRO A 478 1.13 14.32 -26.84
N TYR A 479 1.39 15.25 -25.91
CA TYR A 479 0.31 15.90 -25.16
C TYR A 479 -0.28 17.05 -25.98
N GLU A 480 -1.51 16.87 -26.46
CA GLU A 480 -2.16 17.86 -27.32
C GLU A 480 -2.94 18.91 -26.52
N LEU A 481 -2.69 20.18 -26.85
CA LEU A 481 -3.50 21.31 -26.43
C LEU A 481 -4.35 21.78 -27.62
N PRO A 482 -5.67 21.54 -27.61
CA PRO A 482 -6.56 22.02 -28.66
C PRO A 482 -6.46 23.55 -28.82
N MET A 483 -6.63 24.05 -30.05
CA MET A 483 -6.50 25.49 -30.34
C MET A 483 -7.44 26.38 -29.50
N ASP A 484 -8.66 25.91 -29.22
CA ASP A 484 -9.60 26.63 -28.37
C ASP A 484 -9.09 26.74 -26.93
N THR A 485 -8.48 25.66 -26.42
CA THR A 485 -7.85 25.63 -25.10
C THR A 485 -6.63 26.55 -25.05
N LEU A 486 -5.76 26.52 -26.07
CA LEU A 486 -4.61 27.43 -26.17
C LEU A 486 -5.04 28.90 -26.12
N SER A 487 -6.08 29.25 -26.87
CA SER A 487 -6.61 30.62 -26.94
C SER A 487 -7.14 31.09 -25.58
N GLN A 488 -7.78 30.20 -24.81
CA GLN A 488 -8.24 30.50 -23.46
C GLN A 488 -7.07 30.65 -22.47
N LEU A 489 -6.09 29.74 -22.54
CA LEU A 489 -4.92 29.75 -21.65
C LEU A 489 -4.06 31.00 -21.84
N GLN A 490 -3.91 31.47 -23.08
CA GLN A 490 -3.16 32.69 -23.40
C GLN A 490 -3.77 33.95 -22.76
N GLN A 491 -5.08 33.99 -22.51
CA GLN A 491 -5.71 35.13 -21.84
C GLN A 491 -5.34 35.25 -20.36
N HIS A 492 -4.79 34.19 -19.76
CA HIS A 492 -4.43 34.17 -18.35
C HIS A 492 -3.01 34.65 -18.05
N PHE A 493 -2.13 34.75 -19.05
CA PHE A 493 -0.70 35.01 -18.87
C PHE A 493 -0.23 36.10 -19.83
N SER A 494 0.59 37.04 -19.35
CA SER A 494 1.14 38.08 -20.20
C SER A 494 2.29 37.59 -21.07
N GLY A 495 3.04 36.59 -20.59
CA GLY A 495 4.20 36.00 -21.27
C GLY A 495 5.48 36.83 -21.20
N ASP A 496 5.42 38.05 -20.66
CA ASP A 496 6.56 38.97 -20.53
C ASP A 496 7.05 39.13 -19.08
N ASN A 497 6.29 38.66 -18.08
CA ASN A 497 6.63 38.77 -16.67
C ASN A 497 6.44 37.44 -15.94
N TYR A 498 7.51 36.63 -15.93
CA TYR A 498 7.53 35.33 -15.27
C TYR A 498 7.07 35.39 -13.81
N SER A 499 7.51 36.38 -13.03
CA SER A 499 7.18 36.43 -11.60
C SER A 499 5.69 36.64 -11.37
N GLN A 500 5.06 37.52 -12.16
CA GLN A 500 3.63 37.79 -12.05
C GLN A 500 2.80 36.59 -12.55
N ASP A 501 3.15 36.06 -13.72
CA ASP A 501 2.45 34.91 -14.30
C ASP A 501 2.61 33.65 -13.46
N PHE A 502 3.74 33.46 -12.78
CA PHE A 502 3.95 32.35 -11.86
C PHE A 502 3.06 32.45 -10.61
N VAL A 503 2.80 33.67 -10.11
CA VAL A 503 1.82 33.89 -9.03
C VAL A 503 0.41 33.56 -9.52
N GLN A 504 0.07 34.00 -10.73
CA GLN A 504 -1.21 33.70 -11.36
C GLN A 504 -1.43 32.19 -11.56
N LEU A 505 -0.42 31.46 -12.05
CA LEU A 505 -0.47 30.00 -12.20
C LEU A 505 -0.79 29.33 -10.85
N LYS A 506 -0.09 29.71 -9.77
CA LYS A 506 -0.36 29.16 -8.43
C LYS A 506 -1.79 29.41 -7.99
N HIS A 507 -2.31 30.61 -8.22
CA HIS A 507 -3.69 30.96 -7.88
C HIS A 507 -4.70 30.11 -8.65
N LEU A 508 -4.51 29.94 -9.97
CA LEU A 508 -5.39 29.11 -10.80
C LEU A 508 -5.37 27.63 -10.38
N LEU A 509 -4.19 27.07 -10.10
CA LEU A 509 -4.07 25.69 -9.62
C LEU A 509 -4.70 25.49 -8.24
N ALA A 510 -4.51 26.45 -7.32
CA ALA A 510 -5.10 26.40 -5.99
C ALA A 510 -6.64 26.38 -6.05
N ASN A 511 -7.25 27.11 -6.99
CA ASN A 511 -8.70 27.08 -7.23
C ASN A 511 -9.21 25.70 -7.69
N MET A 512 -8.32 24.87 -8.25
CA MET A 512 -8.61 23.48 -8.64
C MET A 512 -8.20 22.47 -7.57
N GLY A 513 -7.76 22.93 -6.39
CA GLY A 513 -7.34 22.07 -5.28
C GLY A 513 -5.98 21.39 -5.48
N VAL A 514 -5.17 21.86 -6.42
CA VAL A 514 -3.84 21.30 -6.72
C VAL A 514 -2.74 22.37 -6.62
N SER A 515 -1.49 21.94 -6.59
CA SER A 515 -0.33 22.85 -6.54
C SER A 515 0.70 22.47 -7.60
N ILE A 516 1.66 23.37 -7.86
CA ILE A 516 2.77 23.07 -8.77
C ILE A 516 3.62 21.95 -8.15
N PRO A 517 3.88 20.84 -8.88
CA PRO A 517 4.73 19.77 -8.37
C PRO A 517 6.11 20.27 -7.98
N THR A 518 6.69 19.67 -6.94
CA THR A 518 7.95 20.15 -6.35
C THR A 518 9.10 20.13 -7.35
N LEU A 519 9.20 19.11 -8.21
CA LEU A 519 10.26 19.01 -9.21
C LEU A 519 10.16 20.08 -10.29
N TYR A 520 8.95 20.38 -10.78
CA TYR A 520 8.72 21.46 -11.74
C TYR A 520 9.21 22.81 -11.18
N LYS A 521 8.82 23.12 -9.94
CA LYS A 521 9.28 24.32 -9.24
C LYS A 521 10.81 24.31 -9.05
N GLN A 522 11.36 23.19 -8.59
CA GLN A 522 12.79 23.03 -8.33
C GLN A 522 13.58 23.35 -9.60
N TYR A 523 13.28 22.68 -10.72
CA TYR A 523 13.98 22.89 -11.98
C TYR A 523 13.90 24.35 -12.44
N SER A 524 12.71 24.95 -12.51
CA SER A 524 12.54 26.33 -12.98
C SER A 524 13.34 27.38 -12.19
N GLU A 525 13.74 27.07 -10.95
CA GLU A 525 14.44 28.02 -10.08
C GLU A 525 15.96 27.76 -9.98
N LEU A 526 16.50 26.72 -10.62
CA LEU A 526 17.91 26.30 -10.50
C LEU A 526 18.91 27.23 -11.21
N THR A 527 18.57 27.67 -12.42
CA THR A 527 19.50 28.39 -13.31
C THR A 527 19.04 29.82 -13.57
N GLU A 528 19.95 30.63 -14.08
CA GLU A 528 19.60 31.87 -14.76
C GLU A 528 18.65 31.61 -15.96
N PRO A 529 17.87 32.62 -16.40
CA PRO A 529 16.96 32.49 -17.53
C PRO A 529 17.64 31.88 -18.77
N GLY A 530 16.99 30.90 -19.41
CA GLY A 530 17.51 30.17 -20.56
C GLY A 530 18.35 28.93 -20.24
N GLY A 531 18.76 28.75 -18.97
CA GLY A 531 19.50 27.57 -18.51
C GLY A 531 18.64 26.33 -18.24
N VAL A 532 17.32 26.49 -18.15
CA VAL A 532 16.35 25.38 -18.08
C VAL A 532 15.43 25.47 -19.29
N ARG A 533 15.18 24.33 -19.93
CA ARG A 533 14.31 24.23 -21.09
C ARG A 533 13.44 22.98 -21.00
N PHE A 534 12.20 23.08 -21.45
CA PHE A 534 11.33 21.94 -21.70
C PHE A 534 11.34 21.66 -23.21
N LEU A 535 11.88 20.50 -23.58
CA LEU A 535 12.10 20.13 -24.98
C LEU A 535 10.82 19.58 -25.63
N ALA A 536 10.00 18.86 -24.85
CA ALA A 536 8.72 18.31 -25.30
C ALA A 536 7.84 17.91 -24.11
N PHE A 537 6.54 17.73 -24.37
CA PHE A 537 5.58 17.14 -23.43
C PHE A 537 4.87 15.95 -24.08
N GLY A 538 4.95 14.78 -23.45
CA GLY A 538 4.30 13.56 -23.90
C GLY A 538 3.46 12.90 -22.82
N VAL A 539 2.73 11.85 -23.17
CA VAL A 539 2.01 10.98 -22.23
C VAL A 539 2.75 9.66 -22.12
N ASP A 540 2.95 9.16 -20.90
CA ASP A 540 3.49 7.82 -20.63
C ASP A 540 2.37 6.84 -20.20
N PRO A 541 1.89 5.97 -21.10
CA PRO A 541 0.85 4.99 -20.78
C PRO A 541 1.30 3.93 -19.76
N ASP A 542 2.60 3.63 -19.70
CA ASP A 542 3.16 2.61 -18.80
C ASP A 542 3.36 3.14 -17.38
N PHE A 543 3.12 4.45 -17.16
CA PHE A 543 3.23 5.13 -15.88
C PHE A 543 1.94 5.87 -15.50
N SER A 544 0.80 5.18 -15.65
CA SER A 544 -0.53 5.68 -15.28
C SER A 544 -1.01 6.89 -16.09
N ASP A 545 -0.64 6.95 -17.38
CA ASP A 545 -0.99 8.03 -18.31
C ASP A 545 -0.58 9.42 -17.82
N CYS A 546 0.54 9.51 -17.09
CA CYS A 546 1.07 10.80 -16.64
C CYS A 546 1.60 11.62 -17.84
N VAL A 547 1.67 12.94 -17.66
CA VAL A 547 2.28 13.82 -18.65
C VAL A 547 3.76 14.00 -18.30
N ASP A 548 4.67 13.59 -19.17
CA ASP A 548 6.10 13.79 -19.00
C ASP A 548 6.58 15.02 -19.78
N GLY A 549 7.11 15.99 -19.06
CA GLY A 549 7.92 17.06 -19.63
C GLY A 549 9.38 16.63 -19.72
N LEU A 550 9.97 16.62 -20.91
CA LEU A 550 11.40 16.41 -21.07
C LEU A 550 12.14 17.71 -20.71
N VAL A 551 12.73 17.76 -19.52
CA VAL A 551 13.48 18.92 -19.03
C VAL A 551 14.97 18.77 -19.33
N LEU A 552 15.61 19.87 -19.72
CA LEU A 552 17.05 20.02 -19.93
C LEU A 552 17.55 21.17 -19.06
N VAL A 553 18.66 20.95 -18.36
CA VAL A 553 19.30 21.91 -17.45
C VAL A 553 20.77 22.06 -17.82
N ASP A 554 21.21 23.28 -18.07
CA ASP A 554 22.62 23.63 -18.30
C ASP A 554 23.28 24.04 -16.98
N MET A 555 24.20 23.20 -16.50
CA MET A 555 24.85 23.41 -15.22
C MET A 555 25.82 24.60 -15.20
N THR A 556 26.24 25.11 -16.36
CA THR A 556 27.05 26.35 -16.41
C THR A 556 26.24 27.60 -16.09
N MET A 557 24.91 27.51 -16.14
CA MET A 557 23.99 28.61 -15.85
C MET A 557 23.37 28.51 -14.46
N LEU A 558 23.87 27.63 -13.58
CA LEU A 558 23.42 27.57 -12.20
C LEU A 558 23.59 28.93 -11.50
N LYS A 559 22.55 29.35 -10.78
CA LYS A 559 22.63 30.53 -9.91
C LYS A 559 23.71 30.35 -8.85
N ASP A 560 24.42 31.41 -8.49
CA ASP A 560 25.55 31.37 -7.54
C ASP A 560 25.18 30.73 -6.19
N ASN A 561 23.98 31.04 -5.68
CA ASN A 561 23.49 30.46 -4.43
C ASN A 561 23.20 28.96 -4.53
N LYS A 562 22.78 28.45 -5.70
CA LYS A 562 22.56 27.02 -5.96
C LYS A 562 23.89 26.31 -6.16
N LYS A 563 24.81 26.91 -6.91
CA LYS A 563 26.17 26.39 -7.12
C LYS A 563 26.91 26.22 -5.79
N SER A 564 26.91 27.25 -4.94
CA SER A 564 27.54 27.19 -3.61
C SER A 564 26.89 26.15 -2.68
N ARG A 565 25.61 25.84 -2.88
CA ARG A 565 24.86 24.88 -2.06
C ARG A 565 25.07 23.44 -2.48
N TYR A 566 25.05 23.17 -3.79
CA TYR A 566 25.10 21.81 -4.33
C TYR A 566 26.48 21.38 -4.80
N MET A 567 27.33 22.32 -5.19
CA MET A 567 28.69 22.08 -5.68
C MET A 567 29.72 22.93 -4.90
N PRO A 568 29.78 22.82 -3.56
CA PRO A 568 30.72 23.59 -2.73
C PRO A 568 32.19 23.16 -2.91
#